data_AF-A0A3D5D5Q7-F1
#
_entry.id   AF-A0A3D5D5Q7-F1
#
_cell.length_a   1.000
_cell.length_b   1.000
_cell.length_c   1.000
_cell.angle_alpha   90.00
_cell.angle_beta   90.00
_cell.angle_gamma   90.00
#
_symmetry.space_group_name_H-M   'P 1'
#
loop_
_entity.id
_entity.type
_entity.pdbx_description
1 polymer ?
#
loop_
_entity_poly.entity_id
_entity_poly.type
_entity_poly.pdbx_seq_one_letter_code
_entity_poly.pdbx_strand_id
1 'polypeptide(L)' 'HQYSALPIIVAGCGGGHLKTGTHINLSETTGPVAKVNGKYINPKQGVPLANLWLTQMQALGLKPDRFADSTGVLKSLLA' A
#
# COMPACT_ATOMS: atom_id res chain seq x y z
N HIS A 1 9.46 10.79 -8.28
CA HIS A 1 9.09 10.42 -6.90
C HIS A 1 8.43 9.06 -6.93
N GLN A 2 8.72 8.16 -5.98
CA GLN A 2 8.06 6.84 -5.92
C GLN A 2 6.86 6.95 -4.97
N TYR A 3 5.64 6.80 -5.50
CA TYR A 3 4.40 6.96 -4.72
C TYR A 3 4.24 5.88 -3.63
N SER A 4 4.86 4.72 -3.78
CA SER A 4 4.86 3.62 -2.80
C SER A 4 5.72 3.90 -1.55
N ALA A 5 6.61 4.90 -1.60
CA ALA A 5 7.48 5.26 -0.49
C ALA A 5 6.88 6.32 0.45
N LEU A 6 5.64 6.73 0.20
CA LEU A 6 4.92 7.66 1.07
C LEU A 6 4.06 6.91 2.07
N PRO A 7 4.07 7.32 3.34
CA PRO A 7 3.20 6.76 4.36
C PRO A 7 1.71 6.99 4.03
N ILE A 8 0.88 5.95 4.17
CA ILE A 8 -0.57 6.02 3.94
C ILE A 8 -1.31 5.76 5.26
N ILE A 9 -2.28 6.61 5.58
CA ILE A 9 -3.14 6.44 6.76
C ILE A 9 -4.52 5.95 6.31
N VAL A 10 -5.00 4.86 6.93
CA VAL A 10 -6.39 4.39 6.77
C VAL A 10 -7.19 4.77 8.02
N ALA A 11 -8.06 5.77 7.87
CA ALA A 11 -8.86 6.30 8.98
C ALA A 11 -10.29 5.73 9.03
N GLY A 12 -10.86 5.30 7.90
CA GLY A 12 -12.22 4.73 7.81
C GLY A 12 -12.24 3.21 7.90
N CYS A 13 -13.32 2.63 8.44
CA CYS A 13 -13.45 1.19 8.68
C CYS A 13 -14.10 0.40 7.54
N GLY A 14 -14.59 1.06 6.48
CA GLY A 14 -15.23 0.40 5.34
C GLY A 14 -16.36 -0.57 5.74
N GLY A 15 -17.28 -0.13 6.61
CA GLY A 15 -18.36 -0.99 7.12
C GLY A 15 -17.92 -2.04 8.16
N GLY A 16 -16.71 -1.91 8.72
CA GLY A 16 -16.13 -2.86 9.67
C GLY A 16 -15.13 -3.84 9.05
N HIS A 17 -14.84 -3.73 7.75
CA HIS A 17 -13.93 -4.63 7.03
C HIS A 17 -12.47 -4.16 7.03
N LEU A 18 -12.18 -2.92 7.43
CA LEU A 18 -10.83 -2.35 7.47
C LEU A 18 -10.44 -2.00 8.91
N LYS A 19 -9.20 -2.34 9.28
CA LYS A 19 -8.56 -1.87 10.51
C LYS A 19 -8.30 -0.36 10.41
N THR A 20 -8.89 0.40 11.32
CA THR A 20 -8.73 1.85 11.40
C THR A 20 -7.48 2.24 12.18
N GLY A 21 -7.05 3.50 12.05
CA GLY A 21 -5.89 4.03 12.78
C GLY A 21 -4.57 3.37 12.39
N THR A 22 -4.55 2.59 11.30
CA THR A 22 -3.37 1.86 10.86
C THR A 22 -2.57 2.74 9.90
N HIS A 23 -1.27 2.84 10.18
CA HIS A 23 -0.29 3.44 9.29
C HIS A 23 0.39 2.34 8.49
N ILE A 24 0.24 2.39 7.16
CA ILE A 24 0.81 1.39 6.25
C ILE A 24 1.94 2.05 5.47
N ASN A 25 3.12 1.45 5.56
CA ASN A 25 4.20 1.72 4.63
C ASN A 25 4.28 0.58 3.62
N LEU A 26 4.13 0.92 2.34
CA LEU A 26 4.17 -0.05 1.24
C LEU A 26 5.56 -0.16 0.62
N SER A 27 6.56 0.60 1.07
CA SER A 27 7.95 0.40 0.67
C SER A 27 8.63 -0.67 1.53
N GLU A 28 9.50 -1.48 0.90
CA GLU A 28 10.38 -2.42 1.61
C GLU A 28 11.45 -1.68 2.44
N THR A 29 11.77 -0.45 2.06
CA THR A 29 12.73 0.41 2.76
C THR A 29 11.99 1.54 3.48
N THR A 30 12.11 1.60 4.80
CA THR A 30 11.69 2.76 5.59
C THR A 30 12.69 3.91 5.46
N GLY A 31 12.20 5.15 5.35
CA GLY A 31 13.02 6.36 5.37
C GLY A 31 13.50 6.89 4.00
N PRO A 32 14.32 7.97 4.01
CA PRO A 32 14.84 8.58 2.79
C PRO A 32 15.65 7.57 1.98
N VAL A 33 15.35 7.46 0.68
CA VAL A 33 16.13 6.67 -0.26
C VAL A 33 17.57 7.18 -0.24
N ALA A 34 18.51 6.33 0.21
CA ALA A 34 19.91 6.68 0.27
C ALA A 34 20.41 7.08 -1.13
N LYS A 35 21.11 8.22 -1.23
CA LYS A 35 21.82 8.59 -2.46
C LYS A 35 23.11 7.78 -2.52
N VAL A 36 23.31 7.06 -3.62
CA VAL A 36 24.61 6.45 -3.95
C VAL A 36 25.20 7.26 -5.09
N ASN A 37 26.40 7.82 -4.88
CA ASN A 37 27.09 8.69 -5.84
C ASN A 37 26.24 9.89 -6.31
N GLY A 38 25.52 10.53 -5.39
CA GLY A 38 24.67 11.69 -5.68
C GLY A 38 23.35 11.36 -6.42
N LYS A 39 23.13 10.09 -6.79
CA LYS A 39 21.88 9.63 -7.43
C LYS A 39 21.02 8.85 -6.45
N TYR A 40 19.70 9.07 -6.50
CA TYR A 40 18.75 8.20 -5.82
C TYR A 40 18.80 6.82 -6.49
N ILE A 41 19.27 5.81 -5.75
CA ILE A 41 19.15 4.42 -6.17
C ILE A 41 17.72 3.96 -5.89
N ASN A 42 17.08 3.27 -6.83
CA ASN A 42 15.68 2.88 -6.67
C ASN A 42 15.55 2.02 -5.39
N PRO A 43 14.73 2.42 -4.40
CA PRO A 43 14.49 1.58 -3.24
C PRO A 43 13.96 0.22 -3.72
N LYS A 44 14.33 -0.86 -3.04
CA LYS A 44 13.74 -2.17 -3.32
C LYS A 44 12.22 -2.02 -3.32
N GLN A 45 11.58 -2.50 -4.39
CA GLN A 45 10.14 -2.30 -4.59
C GLN A 45 9.41 -3.02 -3.47
N GLY A 46 8.75 -2.27 -2.60
CA GLY A 46 7.87 -2.88 -1.60
C GLY A 46 6.58 -3.40 -2.20
N VAL A 47 5.60 -3.67 -1.33
CA VAL A 47 4.30 -4.17 -1.76
C VAL A 47 3.65 -3.17 -2.73
N PRO A 48 3.15 -3.62 -3.91
CA PRO A 48 2.58 -2.71 -4.88
C PRO A 48 1.40 -1.92 -4.29
N LEU A 49 1.36 -0.61 -4.58
CA LEU A 49 0.24 0.26 -4.20
C LEU A 49 -1.10 -0.25 -4.74
N ALA A 50 -1.10 -0.95 -5.88
CA ALA A 50 -2.29 -1.59 -6.43
C ALA A 50 -2.92 -2.63 -5.47
N ASN A 51 -2.14 -3.28 -4.60
CA ASN A 51 -2.67 -4.19 -3.58
C ASN A 51 -3.53 -3.44 -2.55
N LEU A 52 -3.14 -2.22 -2.18
CA LEU A 52 -3.92 -1.38 -1.27
C LEU A 52 -5.28 -1.05 -1.89
N TRP A 53 -5.29 -0.57 -3.13
CA TRP A 53 -6.52 -0.20 -3.82
C TRP A 53 -7.44 -1.40 -4.04
N LEU A 54 -6.89 -2.55 -4.42
CA LEU A 54 -7.67 -3.79 -4.56
C LEU A 54 -8.32 -4.19 -3.23
N THR A 55 -7.56 -4.13 -2.14
CA THR A 55 -8.05 -4.45 -0.78
C THR A 55 -9.18 -3.51 -0.36
N GLN A 56 -9.03 -2.19 -0.60
CA GLN A 56 -10.05 -1.21 -0.28
C GLN A 56 -11.33 -1.43 -1.10
N MET A 57 -11.22 -1.67 -2.40
CA MET A 57 -12.39 -1.94 -3.23
C MET A 57 -13.16 -3.17 -2.75
N GLN A 58 -12.46 -4.27 -2.46
CA GLN A 58 -13.10 -5.48 -1.93
C GLN A 58 -13.73 -5.27 -0.56
N ALA A 59 -13.05 -4.56 0.35
CA ALA A 59 -13.58 -4.23 1.66
C ALA A 59 -14.82 -3.32 1.59
N LEU A 60 -14.92 -2.47 0.57
CA LEU A 60 -16.08 -1.61 0.30
C LEU A 60 -17.20 -2.31 -0.49
N GLY A 61 -17.10 -3.63 -0.69
CA GLY A 61 -18.13 -4.45 -1.31
C GLY A 61 -18.09 -4.51 -2.83
N LEU A 62 -17.09 -3.90 -3.48
CA LEU A 62 -16.84 -4.14 -4.90
C LEU A 62 -16.25 -5.55 -5.06
N LYS A 63 -16.50 -6.21 -6.19
CA LYS A 63 -16.02 -7.59 -6.43
C LYS A 63 -14.96 -7.71 -7.55
N PRO A 64 -13.94 -6.83 -7.65
CA PRO A 64 -12.86 -7.02 -8.60
C PRO A 64 -11.86 -8.06 -8.06
N ASP A 65 -11.47 -8.97 -8.92
CA ASP A 65 -10.44 -9.99 -8.72
C ASP A 65 -9.03 -9.47 -9.07
N ARG A 66 -8.95 -8.32 -9.75
CA ARG A 66 -7.70 -7.64 -10.11
C ARG A 66 -7.87 -6.12 -10.11
N PHE A 67 -6.80 -5.40 -9.79
CA PHE A 67 -6.69 -3.96 -10.03
C PHE A 67 -5.30 -3.61 -10.58
N ALA A 68 -5.24 -2.88 -11.71
CA ALA A 68 -4.01 -2.69 -12.48
C ALA A 68 -3.29 -4.04 -12.68
N ASP A 69 -2.05 -4.18 -12.24
CA ASP A 69 -1.28 -5.44 -12.34
C ASP A 69 -1.30 -6.28 -11.05
N SER A 70 -2.18 -5.96 -10.10
CA SER A 70 -2.29 -6.67 -8.82
C SER A 70 -3.53 -7.54 -8.71
N THR A 71 -3.33 -8.75 -8.20
CA THR A 71 -4.36 -9.68 -7.69
C THR A 71 -4.22 -9.90 -6.18
N GLY A 72 -3.29 -9.19 -5.52
CA GLY A 72 -2.92 -9.41 -4.13
C GLY A 72 -3.62 -8.45 -3.17
N VAL A 73 -4.10 -8.97 -2.04
CA VAL A 73 -4.71 -8.16 -0.96
C VAL A 73 -3.77 -7.99 0.24
N LEU A 74 -3.89 -6.86 0.92
CA LEU A 74 -3.18 -6.54 2.15
C LEU A 74 -3.94 -7.10 3.35
N LYS A 75 -3.65 -8.36 3.72
CA LYS A 75 -4.28 -9.01 4.89
C LYS A 75 -4.08 -8.25 6.20
N SER A 76 -2.98 -7.51 6.33
CA SER A 76 -2.70 -6.65 7.48
C SER A 76 -3.72 -5.52 7.65
N LEU A 77 -4.40 -5.11 6.57
CA LEU A 77 -5.38 -4.03 6.57
C LEU A 77 -6.82 -4.53 6.84
N LEU A 78 -7.09 -5.82 6.63
CA LEU A 78 -8.41 -6.41 6.86
C LEU A 78 -8.67 -6.64 8.36
N ALA A 79 -9.90 -6.38 8.79
CA ALA A 79 -10.40 -6.59 10.17
C ALA A 79 -10.61 -8.07 10.50
#